data_AF-A0A5J4PWS9-F1
#
_entry.id   AF-A0A5J4PWS9-F1
#
_cell.length_a   1.000
_cell.length_b   1.000
_cell.length_c   1.000
_cell.angle_alpha   90.00
_cell.angle_beta   90.00
_cell.angle_gamma   90.00
#
_symmetry.space_group_name_H-M   'P 1'
#
loop_
_entity.id
_entity.type
_entity.pdbx_description
1 polymer ?
#
loop_
_entity_poly.entity_id
_entity_poly.type
_entity_poly.pdbx_seq_one_letter_code
_entity_poly.pdbx_strand_id
1 'polypeptide(L)' 'VANDSLYATLLLFEQGVLTVEATIEQLKTHTLFDQLSFHTEEAIQTIRYIKSTEV' A
#
# COMPACT_ATOMS: atom_id res chain seq x y z
N VAL A 1 4.79 -3.80 7.75
CA VAL A 1 5.37 -2.76 6.87
C VAL A 1 4.79 -1.37 7.08
N ALA A 2 3.48 -1.18 7.36
CA ALA A 2 2.89 0.15 7.58
C ALA A 2 3.44 0.93 8.79
N ASN A 3 3.94 0.23 9.83
CA ASN A 3 4.51 0.88 11.02
C ASN A 3 5.86 1.54 10.72
N ASP A 4 6.72 0.91 9.91
CA ASP A 4 8.07 1.42 9.64
C ASP A 4 8.03 2.70 8.79
N SER A 5 7.07 2.77 7.86
CA SER A 5 6.82 3.99 7.07
C SER A 5 6.30 5.15 7.92
N LEU A 6 5.48 4.88 8.94
CA LEU A 6 4.98 5.92 9.85
C LEU A 6 6.11 6.60 10.63
N TYR A 7 7.01 5.80 11.21
CA TYR A 7 8.16 6.33 11.95
C TYR A 7 9.12 7.11 11.06
N ALA A 8 9.37 6.64 9.83
CA ALA A 8 10.22 7.34 8.88
C ALA A 8 9.64 8.72 8.48
N THR A 9 8.32 8.79 8.20
CA THR A 9 7.64 10.03 7.81
C THR A 9 7.65 11.07 8.94
N LEU A 10 7.41 10.65 10.19
CA LEU A 10 7.45 11.56 11.34
C LEU A 10 8.87 12.09 11.60
N LEU A 11 9.88 11.24 11.53
CA LEU A 11 11.28 11.64 11.71
C LEU A 11 11.71 12.69 10.66
N LEU A 12 11.32 12.51 9.40
CA LEU A 12 11.63 13.45 8.32
C LEU A 12 10.91 14.79 8.48
N PHE A 13 9.70 14.79 9.05
CA PHE A 13 8.98 16.02 9.39
C PHE A 13 9.67 16.77 10.55
N GLU A 14 10.04 16.08 11.63
CA GLU A 14 10.74 16.68 12.77
C GLU A 14 12.10 17.28 12.38
N GLN A 15 12.77 16.69 11.39
CA GLN A 15 14.02 17.21 10.83
C GLN A 15 13.81 18.38 9.86
N GLY A 16 12.58 18.78 9.57
CA GLY A 16 12.23 19.86 8.65
C GLY A 16 12.47 19.54 7.17
N VAL A 17 12.69 18.27 6.84
CA VAL A 17 12.90 17.79 5.47
C VAL A 17 11.58 17.70 4.70
N LEU A 18 10.49 17.35 5.41
CA LEU A 18 9.13 17.37 4.87
C LEU A 18 8.38 18.61 5.36
N THR A 19 7.58 19.21 4.47
CA THR A 19 6.61 20.23 4.87
C THR A 19 5.37 19.59 5.47
N VAL A 20 4.59 20.37 6.22
CA VAL A 20 3.36 19.91 6.89
C VAL A 20 2.41 19.24 5.90
N GLU A 21 2.25 19.82 4.71
CA GLU A 21 1.36 19.33 3.66
C GLU A 21 1.81 17.98 3.11
N ALA A 22 3.12 17.82 2.84
CA ALA A 22 3.70 16.59 2.33
C ALA A 22 3.66 15.45 3.37
N THR A 23 3.88 15.79 4.65
CA THR A 23 3.74 14.85 5.76
C THR A 23 2.31 14.36 5.91
N ILE A 24 1.31 15.26 5.83
CA ILE A 24 -0.11 14.88 5.89
C ILE A 24 -0.47 13.96 4.73
N GLU A 25 0.04 14.19 3.52
CA GLU A 25 -0.20 13.32 2.36
C GLU A 25 0.39 11.93 2.55
N GLN A 26 1.63 11.81 3.05
CA GLN A 26 2.26 10.52 3.33
C GLN A 26 1.65 9.76 4.51
N LEU A 27 1.11 10.48 5.51
CA LEU A 27 0.44 9.87 6.66
C LEU A 27 -0.99 9.44 6.34
N LYS A 28 -1.61 9.97 5.27
CA LYS A 28 -2.91 9.48 4.82
C LYS A 28 -2.77 8.03 4.41
N THR A 29 -3.70 7.21 4.89
CA THR A 29 -3.86 5.84 4.44
C THR A 29 -4.22 5.87 2.96
N HIS A 30 -3.24 5.58 2.12
CA HIS A 30 -3.50 5.26 0.72
C HIS A 30 -4.33 3.98 0.70
N THR A 31 -5.39 3.97 -0.11
CA THR A 31 -6.10 2.76 -0.46
C THR A 31 -5.09 1.86 -1.18
N LEU A 32 -4.57 0.87 -0.45
CA LEU A 32 -3.78 -0.18 -1.05
C LEU A 32 -4.70 -0.84 -2.07
N PHE A 33 -4.28 -0.85 -3.34
CA PHE A 33 -4.96 -1.64 -4.37
C PHE A 33 -5.17 -3.03 -3.80
N ASP A 34 -6.41 -3.53 -3.84
CA ASP A 34 -6.83 -4.78 -3.21
C ASP A 34 -5.92 -5.94 -3.64
N GLN A 35 -4.85 -6.14 -2.88
CA GLN A 35 -3.84 -7.14 -3.16
C GLN A 35 -4.38 -8.45 -2.62
N LEU A 36 -5.27 -9.06 -3.38
CA LEU A 36 -5.84 -10.37 -3.07
C LEU A 36 -4.71 -11.40 -3.11
N SER A 37 -4.24 -11.77 -1.93
CA SER A 37 -3.23 -12.80 -1.75
C SER A 37 -3.92 -14.11 -1.37
N PHE A 38 -3.89 -15.08 -2.27
CA PHE A 38 -4.46 -16.41 -2.03
C PHE A 38 -3.41 -17.29 -1.37
N HIS A 39 -3.73 -17.87 -0.20
CA HIS A 39 -2.78 -18.66 0.60
C HIS A 39 -3.25 -20.10 0.86
N THR A 40 -4.41 -20.49 0.32
CA THR A 40 -4.94 -21.85 0.46
C THR A 40 -5.33 -22.41 -0.91
N GLU A 41 -5.33 -23.73 -1.02
CA GLU A 41 -5.66 -24.44 -2.25
C GLU A 41 -7.12 -24.22 -2.66
N GLU A 42 -8.03 -24.15 -1.68
CA GLU A 42 -9.46 -23.87 -1.89
C GLU A 42 -9.67 -22.46 -2.46
N ALA A 43 -8.89 -21.48 -2.02
CA ALA A 43 -9.02 -20.11 -2.48
C ALA A 43 -8.61 -19.99 -3.97
N ILE A 44 -7.61 -20.73 -4.41
CA ILE A 44 -7.17 -20.80 -5.81
C ILE A 44 -8.26 -21.41 -6.71
N GLN A 45 -9.00 -22.41 -6.21
CA GLN A 45 -10.09 -23.06 -6.96
C GLN A 45 -11.25 -22.10 -7.31
N THR A 46 -11.36 -20.96 -6.63
CA THR A 46 -12.39 -19.95 -6.91
C THR A 46 -12.04 -19.02 -8.07
N ILE A 47 -10.80 -19.06 -8.56
CA ILE A 47 -10.32 -18.15 -9.62
C ILE A 47 -10.86 -18.61 -10.98
N ARG A 48 -11.50 -17.70 -11.71
CA ARG A 48 -12.00 -17.93 -13.07
C ARG A 48 -11.29 -17.00 -14.05
N TYR A 49 -10.71 -17.57 -15.09
CA TYR A 49 -10.18 -16.79 -16.22
C TYR A 49 -11.31 -16.02 -16.92
N ILE A 50 -11.11 -14.72 -17.15
CA ILE A 50 -12.09 -13.85 -17.83
C ILE A 50 -11.60 -13.48 -19.23
N LYS A 51 -10.41 -12.88 -19.35
CA LYS A 51 -9.80 -12.49 -20.63
C LYS A 51 -8.32 -12.13 -20.44
N SER A 52 -7.57 -12.15 -21.54
CA SER A 52 -6.21 -11.65 -21.63
C SER A 52 -6.15 -10.57 -22.72
N THR A 53 -5.35 -9.53 -22.50
CA THR A 53 -5.13 -8.43 -23.45
C THR A 53 -3.64 -8.23 -23.60
N GLU A 54 -3.15 -8.07 -24.83
CA GLU A 54 -1.75 -7.75 -25.11
C GLU A 54 -1.49 -6.27 -24.79
N VAL A 55 -0.30 -5.96 -24.25
CA VAL A 55 0.11 -4.62 -23.81
C VAL A 55 1.13 -4.05 -24.78
#